data_AF-A0A2P6FEF6-F1
#
_entry.id   AF-A0A2P6FEF6-F1
#
_cell.length_a   1.000
_cell.length_b   1.000
_cell.length_c   1.000
_cell.angle_alpha   90.00
_cell.angle_beta   90.00
_cell.angle_gamma   90.00
#
_symmetry.space_group_name_H-M   'P 1'
#
loop_
_entity.id
_entity.type
_entity.pdbx_description
1 polymer ?
#
loop_
_entity_poly.entity_id
_entity_poly.type
_entity_poly.pdbx_seq_one_letter_code
_entity_poly.pdbx_strand_id
1 'polypeptide(L)' 'MAKNHYTDEFKQQIVSLYKTGKTAKQLSSDYQVGKSTVWKWIYEFNNSGSFKAKDNRSPE' A
#
# COMPACT_ATOMS: atom_id res chain seq x y z
N MET A 1 20.85 -4.29 5.17
CA MET A 1 19.96 -3.13 4.91
C MET A 1 18.55 -3.68 4.73
N ALA A 2 17.74 -3.73 5.80
CA ALA A 2 16.37 -4.21 5.68
C ALA A 2 15.60 -3.22 4.78
N LYS A 3 15.18 -3.70 3.62
CA LYS A 3 14.26 -2.96 2.75
C LYS A 3 12.98 -2.78 3.58
N ASN A 4 12.71 -1.57 4.06
CA ASN A 4 11.44 -1.22 4.73
C ASN A 4 10.30 -1.38 3.73
N HIS A 5 9.90 -2.62 3.49
CA HIS A 5 8.75 -2.95 2.67
C HIS A 5 7.52 -2.80 3.54
N TYR A 6 6.63 -1.91 3.12
CA TYR A 6 5.29 -1.85 3.67
C TYR A 6 4.62 -3.21 3.47
N THR A 7 4.05 -3.76 4.54
CA THR A 7 3.31 -5.03 4.49
C THR A 7 2.08 -4.86 3.62
N ASP A 8 1.61 -5.95 3.03
CA ASP A 8 0.45 -5.94 2.14
C ASP A 8 -0.81 -5.51 2.91
N GLU A 9 -0.93 -5.92 4.17
CA GLU A 9 -1.96 -5.47 5.10
C GLU A 9 -1.94 -3.94 5.27
N PHE A 10 -0.75 -3.35 5.43
CA PHE A 10 -0.62 -1.89 5.55
C PHE A 10 -1.04 -1.18 4.26
N LYS A 11 -0.63 -1.69 3.08
CA LYS A 11 -1.05 -1.15 1.79
C LYS A 11 -2.58 -1.24 1.62
N GLN A 12 -3.18 -2.38 1.99
CA GLN A 12 -4.63 -2.57 1.97
C GLN A 12 -5.34 -1.59 2.89
N GLN A 13 -4.83 -1.36 4.09
CA GLN A 13 -5.40 -0.38 5.02
C GLN A 13 -5.42 1.02 4.40
N ILE A 14 -4.32 1.44 3.78
CA ILE A 14 -4.23 2.78 3.16
C ILE A 14 -5.20 2.92 1.99
N VAL A 15 -5.32 1.90 1.11
CA VAL A 15 -6.30 1.93 0.02
C VAL A 15 -7.74 1.86 0.52
N SER A 16 -8.01 1.08 1.57
CA SER A 16 -9.32 1.01 2.21
C SER A 16 -9.74 2.38 2.74
N LEU A 17 -8.84 3.07 3.46
CA LEU A 17 -9.08 4.43 3.94
C LEU A 17 -9.31 5.42 2.80
N TYR A 18 -8.62 5.26 1.68
CA TYR A 18 -8.89 6.07 0.50
C TYR A 18 -10.31 5.85 -0.05
N LYS A 19 -10.75 4.58 -0.10
CA LYS A 19 -12.11 4.21 -0.53
C LYS A 19 -13.21 4.68 0.42
N THR A 20 -12.92 4.82 1.72
CA THR A 20 -13.88 5.38 2.70
C THR A 20 -14.00 6.91 2.61
N GLY A 21 -13.22 7.57 1.76
CA GLY A 21 -13.30 9.01 1.50
C GLY A 21 -12.11 9.83 2.01
N LYS A 22 -11.09 9.21 2.65
CA LYS A 22 -9.87 9.94 2.99
C LYS A 22 -9.08 10.29 1.73
N THR A 23 -8.52 11.49 1.68
CA THR A 23 -7.70 11.89 0.54
C THR A 23 -6.26 11.35 0.67
N ALA A 24 -5.61 11.05 -0.46
CA ALA A 24 -4.19 10.65 -0.48
C ALA A 24 -3.27 11.65 0.23
N LYS A 25 -3.62 12.95 0.28
CA LYS A 25 -2.88 13.98 1.04
C LYS A 25 -2.96 13.75 2.55
N GLN A 26 -4.15 13.43 3.08
CA GLN A 26 -4.33 13.14 4.50
C GLN A 26 -3.59 11.86 4.87
N LEU A 27 -3.74 10.79 4.07
CA LEU A 27 -3.04 9.53 4.30
C LEU A 27 -1.52 9.70 4.26
N SER A 28 -1.04 10.53 3.33
CA SER A 28 0.38 10.85 3.21
C SER A 28 0.92 11.56 4.46
N SER A 29 0.16 12.51 5.01
CA SER A 29 0.56 13.25 6.21
C SER A 29 0.43 12.44 7.49
N ASP A 30 -0.65 11.66 7.63
CA ASP A 30 -1.00 10.90 8.84
C ASP A 30 -0.07 9.69 9.03
N TYR A 31 0.23 8.99 7.94
CA TYR A 31 1.07 7.80 7.95
C TYR A 31 2.50 8.06 7.48
N GLN A 32 2.86 9.33 7.23
CA GLN A 32 4.16 9.73 6.66
C GLN A 32 4.55 8.95 5.40
N VAL A 33 3.55 8.54 4.61
CA VAL A 33 3.74 7.83 3.35
C VAL A 33 3.85 8.86 2.22
N GLY A 34 4.78 8.68 1.30
CA GLY A 34 4.84 9.56 0.12
C GLY A 34 3.53 9.52 -0.67
N LYS A 35 3.00 10.69 -1.06
CA LYS A 35 1.76 10.78 -1.86
C LYS A 35 1.82 9.88 -3.10
N SER A 36 2.95 9.87 -3.80
CA SER A 36 3.21 9.01 -4.97
C SER A 36 3.09 7.52 -4.66
N THR A 37 3.52 7.10 -3.47
CA THR A 37 3.41 5.72 -2.98
C THR A 37 1.95 5.33 -2.75
N VAL A 38 1.15 6.22 -2.14
CA VAL A 38 -0.29 6.01 -1.95
C VAL A 38 -1.00 5.84 -3.30
N TRP A 39 -0.71 6.71 -4.28
CA TRP A 39 -1.25 6.58 -5.64
C TRP A 39 -0.88 5.27 -6.30
N LYS A 40 0.39 4.85 -6.17
CA LYS A 40 0.86 3.56 -6.68
C LYS A 40 0.06 2.41 -6.08
N TRP A 41 -0.16 2.40 -4.76
CA TRP A 41 -0.96 1.36 -4.11
C TRP A 41 -2.41 1.34 -4.57
N ILE A 42 -3.05 2.50 -4.72
CA ILE A 42 -4.43 2.58 -5.23
C ILE A 42 -4.50 2.00 -6.65
N TYR A 43 -3.53 2.32 -7.51
CA TYR A 43 -3.47 1.81 -8.87
C TYR A 43 -3.27 0.29 -8.90
N GLU A 44 -2.30 -0.22 -8.15
CA GLU A 44 -2.02 -1.67 -8.06
C GLU A 44 -3.23 -2.43 -7.51
N PHE A 45 -3.90 -1.89 -6.50
CA PHE A 45 -5.11 -2.48 -5.93
C PHE A 45 -6.30 -2.43 -6.91
N ASN A 46 -6.44 -1.36 -7.70
CA ASN A 46 -7.50 -1.27 -8.70
C ASN A 46 -7.28 -2.26 -9.84
N ASN A 47 -6.02 -2.46 -10.25
CA ASN A 47 -5.65 -3.36 -11.33
C ASN A 47 -5.70 -4.85 -10.93
N SER A 48 -5.13 -5.21 -9.77
CA SER A 48 -4.99 -6.61 -9.32
C SER A 48 -5.99 -7.03 -8.24
N GLY A 49 -6.70 -6.09 -7.59
CA GLY A 49 -7.64 -6.36 -6.49
C GLY A 49 -6.99 -6.79 -5.17
N SER A 50 -5.67 -7.04 -5.16
CA SER A 50 -4.91 -7.45 -3.99
C SER A 50 -3.44 -7.08 -4.12
N PHE A 51 -2.77 -6.83 -2.99
CA PHE A 51 -1.33 -6.64 -2.92
C PHE A 51 -0.56 -7.95 -2.76
N LYS A 52 -1.20 -9.11 -2.94
CA LYS A 52 -0.52 -10.41 -2.95
C LYS A 52 0.49 -10.45 -4.09
N ALA A 53 1.69 -9.96 -3.83
CA ALA A 53 2.88 -10.49 -4.46
C ALA A 53 2.88 -11.99 -4.16
N LYS A 54 3.16 -12.78 -5.18
CA LYS A 54 3.50 -14.20 -5.07
C LYS A 54 4.59 -14.36 -4.02
N ASP A 55 4.21 -14.59 -2.76
CA ASP A 55 5.13 -15.02 -1.70
C ASP A 55 5.42 -16.51 -1.96
N ASN A 56 6.09 -16.79 -3.08
CA ASN A 56 6.93 -17.97 -3.19
C ASN A 56 8.26 -17.60 -2.52
N ARG A 57 8.21 -17.43 -1.20
CA ARG A 57 9.39 -17.28 -0.37
C ARG A 57 9.96 -18.67 -0.20
N SER A 58 10.83 -19.07 -1.14
CA SER A 58 11.71 -20.21 -0.91
C SER A 58 12.49 -19.91 0.38
N PRO A 59 12.43 -20.78 1.40
CA PRO A 59 13.38 -20.69 2.50
C PRO A 59 14.76 -21.03 1.92
N GLU A 60 15.69 -20.08 2.00
CA GLU A 60 17.13 -20.41 2.00
C GLU A 60 17.49 -21.07 3.34
#